data_AF-A0A9X2EZT4-F1
#
_entry.id   AF-A0A9X2EZT4-F1
#
_cell.length_a   1.000
_cell.length_b   1.000
_cell.length_c   1.000
_cell.angle_alpha   90.00
_cell.angle_beta   90.00
_cell.angle_gamma   90.00
#
_symmetry.space_group_name_H-M   'P 1'
#
loop_
_entity.id
_entity.type
_entity.pdbx_description
1 polymer ?
#
loop_
_entity_poly.entity_id
_entity_poly.type
_entity_poly.pdbx_seq_one_letter_code
_entity_poly.pdbx_strand_id
1 'polypeptide(L)'
;MDKFYSFQWAQKKGEILVESLNKYNDQDLMVGKYSYEGPFVVRVSEGKKLYDIAHFQDPFNFAISERVYKILKEAGITGWNSYEIVIEGRNEKYYGFQVLGKCGELNRPRKSGFVTGYEFESETWDGADFFCPKETLHIFCTERVTQLLTINRITNIELVDISTIEWYCV
;
A
#
# COMPACT_ATOMS: atom_id res chain seq x y z
N MET A 1 12.39 -19.95 -4.98
CA MET A 1 11.61 -18.93 -5.69
C MET A 1 10.97 -18.10 -4.60
N ASP A 2 11.27 -16.82 -4.55
CA ASP A 2 10.72 -15.95 -3.49
C ASP A 2 9.21 -15.83 -3.65
N LYS A 3 8.49 -15.85 -2.53
CA LYS A 3 7.04 -15.66 -2.52
C LYS A 3 6.72 -14.20 -2.29
N PHE A 4 5.85 -13.66 -3.14
CA PHE A 4 5.38 -12.30 -3.07
C PHE A 4 3.87 -12.26 -2.91
N TYR A 5 3.40 -11.20 -2.26
CA TYR A 5 2.00 -11.01 -1.91
C TYR A 5 1.54 -9.64 -2.38
N SER A 6 0.36 -9.56 -2.97
CA SER A 6 -0.32 -8.29 -3.17
C SER A 6 -0.79 -7.79 -1.81
N PHE A 7 -0.33 -6.61 -1.44
CA PHE A 7 -0.83 -5.86 -0.29
C PHE A 7 -2.07 -5.09 -0.75
N GLN A 8 -3.21 -5.48 -0.20
CA GLN A 8 -4.48 -4.83 -0.43
C GLN A 8 -5.08 -4.42 0.90
N TRP A 9 -5.97 -3.44 0.85
CA TRP A 9 -6.78 -3.06 1.98
C TRP A 9 -8.11 -3.79 1.92
N ALA A 10 -8.69 -4.06 3.08
CA ALA A 10 -9.97 -4.74 3.20
C ALA A 10 -10.96 -3.84 3.94
N GLN A 11 -11.80 -3.13 3.19
CA GLN A 11 -12.76 -2.18 3.74
C GLN A 11 -13.65 -2.82 4.80
N LYS A 12 -13.67 -2.23 6.00
CA LYS A 12 -14.49 -2.69 7.12
C LYS A 12 -15.69 -1.77 7.35
N LYS A 13 -16.78 -2.35 7.85
CA LYS A 13 -18.01 -1.60 8.15
C LYS A 13 -17.73 -0.46 9.15
N GLY A 14 -17.98 0.77 8.68
CA GLY A 14 -17.87 2.00 9.48
C GLY A 14 -16.44 2.48 9.68
N GLU A 15 -15.46 1.89 8.99
CA GLU A 15 -14.10 2.41 8.84
C GLU A 15 -14.11 3.85 8.35
N ILE A 16 -13.18 4.65 8.84
CA ILE A 16 -13.03 6.02 8.35
C ILE A 16 -12.47 6.04 6.93
N LEU A 17 -13.04 6.91 6.10
CA LEU A 17 -12.39 7.39 4.89
C LEU A 17 -11.99 8.83 5.14
N VAL A 18 -10.79 9.18 4.68
CA VAL A 18 -10.25 10.52 4.78
C VAL A 18 -10.20 11.19 3.42
N GLU A 19 -10.50 12.48 3.39
CA GLU A 19 -10.37 13.31 2.21
C GLU A 19 -9.21 14.28 2.45
N SER A 20 -8.29 14.35 1.49
CA SER A 20 -7.23 15.35 1.52
C SER A 20 -7.80 16.75 1.33
N LEU A 21 -7.39 17.67 2.20
CA LEU A 21 -7.66 19.11 2.01
C LEU A 21 -6.63 19.77 1.10
N ASN A 22 -5.59 19.03 0.73
CA ASN A 22 -4.52 19.45 -0.16
C ASN A 22 -4.79 18.97 -1.58
N LYS A 23 -4.34 19.74 -2.57
CA LYS A 23 -4.20 19.26 -3.95
C LYS A 23 -2.88 18.51 -4.09
N TYR A 24 -2.92 17.34 -4.71
CA TYR A 24 -1.76 16.49 -4.95
C TYR A 24 -2.02 15.61 -6.17
N ASN A 25 -0.96 15.04 -6.73
CA ASN A 25 -1.06 13.95 -7.69
C ASN A 25 -1.08 12.63 -6.90
N ASP A 26 -2.18 11.91 -7.00
CA ASP A 26 -2.46 10.68 -6.26
C ASP A 26 -1.47 9.56 -6.58
N GLN A 27 -1.14 9.37 -7.85
CA GLN A 27 -0.16 8.37 -8.29
C GLN A 27 1.25 8.74 -7.84
N ASP A 28 1.67 9.98 -8.04
CA ASP A 28 3.01 10.43 -7.67
C ASP A 28 3.22 10.42 -6.15
N LEU A 29 2.16 10.67 -5.35
CA LEU A 29 2.22 10.54 -3.90
C LEU A 29 2.42 9.07 -3.50
N MET A 30 1.64 8.15 -4.07
CA MET A 30 1.72 6.72 -3.76
C MET A 30 3.11 6.13 -4.04
N VAL A 31 3.76 6.52 -5.15
CA VAL A 31 5.10 6.02 -5.51
C VAL A 31 6.26 6.90 -4.98
N GLY A 32 5.99 7.84 -4.09
CA GLY A 32 7.02 8.70 -3.47
C GLY A 32 7.73 9.67 -4.42
N LYS A 33 7.19 9.93 -5.61
CA LYS A 33 7.68 10.98 -6.52
C LYS A 33 7.31 12.37 -6.04
N TYR A 34 6.25 12.48 -5.26
CA TYR A 34 5.81 13.71 -4.63
C TYR A 34 6.10 13.68 -3.12
N SER A 35 6.74 14.73 -2.63
CA SER A 35 6.93 14.99 -1.21
C SER A 35 6.17 16.27 -0.84
N TYR A 36 5.32 16.19 0.18
CA TYR A 36 4.52 17.32 0.62
C TYR A 36 5.29 18.12 1.69
N GLU A 37 5.48 19.43 1.44
CA GLU A 37 6.16 20.35 2.37
C GLU A 37 5.16 20.88 3.41
N GLY A 38 4.80 20.05 4.39
CA GLY A 38 3.91 20.43 5.49
C GLY A 38 3.22 19.24 6.13
N PRO A 39 2.34 19.45 7.13
CA PRO A 39 1.47 18.37 7.57
C PRO A 39 0.49 18.03 6.45
N PHE A 40 0.43 16.78 6.03
CA PHE A 40 -0.57 16.36 5.06
C PHE A 40 -1.94 16.33 5.76
N VAL A 41 -2.67 17.44 5.68
CA VAL A 41 -3.96 17.60 6.35
C VAL A 41 -5.08 16.89 5.60
N VAL A 42 -5.84 16.09 6.35
CA VAL A 42 -7.03 15.39 5.86
C VAL A 42 -8.19 15.60 6.83
N ARG A 43 -9.42 15.42 6.35
CA ARG A 43 -10.62 15.35 7.19
C ARG A 43 -11.29 13.99 7.05
N VAL A 44 -12.03 13.56 8.07
CA VAL A 44 -12.88 12.37 7.93
C VAL A 44 -14.07 12.72 7.05
N SER A 45 -14.16 12.11 5.87
CA SER A 45 -15.29 12.25 4.95
C SER A 45 -16.41 11.26 5.25
N GLU A 46 -16.05 10.05 5.71
CA GLU A 46 -17.01 8.98 6.00
C GLU A 46 -16.57 8.14 7.20
N GLY A 47 -17.52 7.39 7.76
CA GLY A 47 -17.24 6.45 8.84
C GLY A 47 -16.90 7.11 10.17
N LYS A 48 -16.60 6.27 11.17
CA LYS A 48 -16.29 6.71 12.55
C LYS A 48 -15.24 5.86 13.24
N LYS A 49 -15.03 4.62 12.78
CA LYS A 49 -14.15 3.64 13.41
C LYS A 49 -12.75 3.73 12.83
N LEU A 50 -11.77 3.81 13.72
CA LEU A 50 -10.37 3.71 13.38
C LEU A 50 -9.95 2.25 13.29
N TYR A 51 -9.10 1.97 12.30
CA TYR A 51 -8.43 0.69 12.09
C TYR A 51 -6.97 0.94 11.71
N ASP A 52 -6.17 -0.11 11.51
CA ASP A 52 -4.76 0.03 11.17
C ASP A 52 -4.51 0.74 9.83
N ILE A 53 -5.42 0.60 8.87
CA ILE A 53 -5.44 1.39 7.62
C ILE A 53 -6.57 2.44 7.69
N ALA A 54 -6.33 3.62 7.13
CA ALA A 54 -7.36 4.64 6.86
C ALA A 54 -7.25 5.07 5.40
N HIS A 55 -8.31 4.84 4.63
CA HIS A 55 -8.30 5.05 3.19
C HIS A 55 -8.50 6.51 2.85
N PHE A 56 -7.87 6.92 1.75
CA PHE A 56 -8.21 8.18 1.14
C PHE A 56 -9.45 8.00 0.23
N GLN A 57 -10.08 9.11 -0.13
CA GLN A 57 -11.14 9.15 -1.15
C GLN A 57 -10.58 9.02 -2.58
N ASP A 58 -9.27 8.83 -2.75
CA ASP A 58 -8.66 8.45 -4.04
C ASP A 58 -8.38 6.93 -4.10
N PRO A 59 -8.13 6.37 -5.29
CA PRO A 59 -7.99 4.92 -5.46
C PRO A 59 -6.66 4.32 -4.99
N PHE A 60 -5.64 5.12 -4.68
CA PHE A 60 -4.25 4.63 -4.57
C PHE A 60 -3.64 4.84 -3.19
N ASN A 61 -4.07 5.87 -2.46
CA ASN A 61 -3.43 6.28 -1.22
C ASN A 61 -4.20 5.81 0.02
N PHE A 62 -3.43 5.51 1.05
CA PHE A 62 -3.94 5.19 2.37
C PHE A 62 -2.95 5.64 3.43
N ALA A 63 -3.46 5.79 4.65
CA ALA A 63 -2.66 6.01 5.83
C ALA A 63 -2.56 4.72 6.66
N ILE A 64 -1.42 4.55 7.31
CA ILE A 64 -1.16 3.51 8.29
C ILE A 64 -1.17 4.10 9.70
N SER A 65 -1.68 3.36 10.68
CA SER A 65 -1.66 3.76 12.08
C SER A 65 -0.22 3.88 12.60
N GLU A 66 -0.02 4.65 13.68
CA GLU A 66 1.30 4.72 14.35
C GLU A 66 1.84 3.34 14.75
N ARG A 67 0.94 2.41 15.09
CA ARG A 67 1.28 1.04 15.42
C ARG A 67 1.92 0.31 14.22
N VAL A 68 1.29 0.36 13.05
CA VAL A 68 1.84 -0.24 11.82
C VAL A 68 3.17 0.42 11.47
N TYR A 69 3.25 1.75 11.52
CA TYR A 69 4.47 2.50 11.26
C TYR A 69 5.65 2.01 12.13
N LYS A 70 5.42 1.88 13.45
CA LYS A 70 6.44 1.39 14.39
C LYS A 70 6.85 -0.05 14.08
N ILE A 71 5.89 -0.94 13.83
CA ILE A 71 6.16 -2.35 13.50
C ILE A 71 7.06 -2.46 12.25
N LEU A 72 6.74 -1.74 11.17
CA LEU A 72 7.53 -1.78 9.94
C LEU A 72 8.95 -1.21 10.16
N LYS A 73 9.05 -0.10 10.90
CA LYS A 73 10.31 0.57 11.18
C LYS A 73 11.22 -0.26 12.09
N GLU A 74 10.70 -0.79 13.18
CA GLU A 74 11.43 -1.62 14.15
C GLU A 74 11.88 -2.95 13.54
N ALA A 75 11.06 -3.54 12.67
CA ALA A 75 11.41 -4.75 11.95
C ALA A 75 12.41 -4.52 10.81
N GLY A 76 12.74 -3.27 10.47
CA GLY A 76 13.64 -2.93 9.36
C GLY A 76 13.10 -3.37 8.01
N ILE A 77 11.80 -3.18 7.78
CA ILE A 77 11.16 -3.40 6.48
C ILE A 77 11.59 -2.28 5.53
N THR A 78 11.93 -2.64 4.29
CA THR A 78 12.47 -1.74 3.26
C THR A 78 11.47 -1.47 2.14
N GLY A 79 11.77 -0.52 1.24
CA GLY A 79 10.95 -0.27 0.04
C GLY A 79 9.71 0.58 0.25
N TRP A 80 9.58 1.23 1.41
CA TRP A 80 8.48 2.12 1.72
C TRP A 80 9.01 3.41 2.36
N ASN A 81 8.16 4.44 2.33
CA ASN A 81 8.35 5.66 3.09
C ASN A 81 7.02 6.09 3.71
N SER A 82 7.08 7.07 4.60
CA SER A 82 5.89 7.65 5.18
C SER A 82 6.00 9.16 5.37
N TYR A 83 4.86 9.81 5.37
CA TYR A 83 4.73 11.22 5.73
C TYR A 83 3.66 11.39 6.82
N GLU A 84 3.83 12.39 7.67
CA GLU A 84 2.86 12.66 8.73
C GLU A 84 1.52 13.15 8.15
N ILE A 85 0.44 12.59 8.67
CA ILE A 85 -0.92 13.03 8.37
C ILE A 85 -1.54 13.65 9.61
N VAL A 86 -2.25 14.76 9.42
CA VAL A 86 -3.07 15.38 10.45
C VAL A 86 -4.54 15.21 10.07
N ILE A 87 -5.29 14.46 10.88
CA ILE A 87 -6.72 14.29 10.70
C ILE A 87 -7.44 15.38 11.51
N GLU A 88 -8.21 16.25 10.84
CA GLU A 88 -8.94 17.33 11.50
C GLU A 88 -9.83 16.82 12.65
N GLY A 89 -9.72 17.49 13.80
CA GLY A 89 -10.52 17.18 15.00
C GLY A 89 -10.15 15.87 15.70
N ARG A 90 -9.00 15.26 15.36
CA ARG A 90 -8.53 13.99 15.92
C ARG A 90 -7.08 14.08 16.37
N ASN A 91 -6.74 13.30 17.40
CA ASN A 91 -5.39 13.26 17.99
C ASN A 91 -4.64 11.95 17.64
N GLU A 92 -5.34 10.99 17.05
CA GLU A 92 -4.79 9.71 16.64
C GLU A 92 -3.80 9.90 15.48
N LYS A 93 -2.60 9.35 15.64
CA LYS A 93 -1.53 9.51 14.67
C LYS A 93 -1.61 8.47 13.57
N TYR A 94 -1.64 8.98 12.34
CA TYR A 94 -1.56 8.21 11.11
C TYR A 94 -0.46 8.78 10.23
N TYR A 95 0.06 7.92 9.37
CA TYR A 95 1.12 8.25 8.44
C TYR A 95 0.71 7.80 7.06
N GLY A 96 0.82 8.66 6.06
CA GLY A 96 0.60 8.25 4.69
C GLY A 96 1.66 7.26 4.27
N PHE A 97 1.28 6.27 3.47
CA PHE A 97 2.18 5.21 3.03
C PHE A 97 2.60 5.44 1.58
N GLN A 98 3.91 5.33 1.31
CA GLN A 98 4.47 5.41 -0.03
C GLN A 98 5.29 4.16 -0.33
N VAL A 99 5.22 3.66 -1.56
CA VAL A 99 6.02 2.53 -2.04
C VAL A 99 7.17 3.06 -2.88
N LEU A 100 8.39 2.80 -2.42
CA LEU A 100 9.62 3.22 -3.07
C LEU A 100 10.32 2.09 -3.83
N GLY A 101 10.15 0.85 -3.35
CA GLY A 101 10.73 -0.32 -3.97
C GLY A 101 10.11 -0.58 -5.34
N LYS A 102 10.87 -1.21 -6.23
CA LYS A 102 10.49 -1.40 -7.63
C LYS A 102 10.84 -2.78 -8.14
N CYS A 103 10.05 -3.26 -9.08
CA CYS A 103 10.47 -4.26 -10.03
C CYS A 103 10.15 -3.81 -11.46
N GLY A 104 10.57 -4.61 -12.43
CA GLY A 104 10.27 -4.42 -13.84
C GLY A 104 8.78 -4.52 -14.16
N GLU A 105 8.48 -4.59 -15.45
CA GLU A 105 7.11 -4.78 -15.90
C GLU A 105 6.60 -6.17 -15.55
N LEU A 106 5.30 -6.29 -15.32
CA LEU A 106 4.65 -7.58 -15.21
C LEU A 106 4.64 -8.25 -16.58
N ASN A 107 4.99 -9.54 -16.62
CA ASN A 107 4.92 -10.36 -17.81
C ASN A 107 3.47 -10.42 -18.30
N ARG A 108 3.20 -9.89 -19.49
CA ARG A 108 1.88 -9.91 -20.08
C ARG A 108 1.74 -11.07 -21.07
N PRO A 109 0.70 -11.91 -20.91
CA PRO A 109 0.33 -12.90 -21.92
C PRO A 109 0.12 -12.26 -23.29
N ARG A 110 0.46 -12.99 -24.36
CA ARG A 110 0.29 -12.49 -25.74
C ARG A 110 -1.17 -12.44 -26.22
N LYS A 111 -2.07 -13.14 -25.52
CA LYS A 111 -3.49 -13.23 -25.86
C LYS A 111 -4.30 -12.61 -24.74
N SER A 112 -5.36 -11.90 -25.12
CA SER A 112 -6.33 -11.40 -24.16
C SER A 112 -7.12 -12.54 -23.51
N GLY A 113 -7.50 -12.33 -22.26
CA GLY A 113 -8.24 -13.31 -21.47
C GLY A 113 -7.88 -13.29 -19.98
N PHE A 114 -8.60 -14.10 -19.21
CA PHE A 114 -8.28 -14.33 -17.81
C PHE A 114 -7.00 -15.14 -17.67
N VAL A 115 -6.13 -14.67 -16.79
CA VAL A 115 -4.88 -15.32 -16.43
C VAL A 115 -4.73 -15.31 -14.91
N THR A 116 -4.03 -16.33 -14.42
CA THR A 116 -3.76 -16.50 -13.00
C THR A 116 -2.28 -16.25 -12.75
N GLY A 117 -1.98 -15.49 -11.72
CA GLY A 117 -0.62 -15.18 -11.33
C GLY A 117 -0.10 -13.87 -11.95
N TYR A 118 0.62 -13.11 -11.14
CA TYR A 118 1.55 -12.10 -11.64
C TYR A 118 2.96 -12.68 -11.69
N GLU A 119 3.64 -12.43 -12.81
CA GLU A 119 5.04 -12.81 -13.02
C GLU A 119 5.82 -11.56 -13.45
N PHE A 120 7.10 -11.51 -13.10
CA PHE A 120 8.06 -10.48 -13.55
C PHE A 120 9.47 -11.08 -13.53
N GLU A 121 10.40 -10.49 -14.27
CA GLU A 121 11.81 -10.92 -14.27
C GLU A 121 12.46 -10.61 -12.92
N SER A 122 12.94 -11.64 -12.21
CA SER A 122 13.46 -11.50 -10.84
C SER A 122 14.62 -10.51 -10.71
N GLU A 123 15.43 -10.41 -11.75
CA GLU A 123 16.62 -9.56 -11.85
C GLU A 123 16.26 -8.07 -11.90
N THR A 124 14.98 -7.74 -12.16
CA THR A 124 14.49 -6.36 -12.20
C THR A 124 13.99 -5.86 -10.84
N TRP A 125 13.81 -6.75 -9.86
CA TRP A 125 13.44 -6.40 -8.50
C TRP A 125 14.66 -5.88 -7.73
N ASP A 126 14.47 -4.76 -7.04
CA ASP A 126 15.53 -4.09 -6.28
C ASP A 126 15.84 -4.71 -4.90
N GLY A 127 15.18 -5.83 -4.55
CA GLY A 127 15.37 -6.53 -3.29
C GLY A 127 14.58 -5.94 -2.11
N ALA A 128 13.74 -4.93 -2.35
CA ALA A 128 13.00 -4.27 -1.27
C ALA A 128 11.79 -5.09 -0.79
N ASP A 129 11.45 -4.96 0.50
CA ASP A 129 10.37 -5.71 1.13
C ASP A 129 8.97 -5.29 0.63
N PHE A 130 8.75 -4.00 0.38
CA PHE A 130 7.61 -3.46 -0.36
C PHE A 130 8.07 -2.94 -1.72
N PHE A 131 7.32 -3.21 -2.77
CA PHE A 131 7.68 -2.76 -4.11
C PHE A 131 6.47 -2.65 -5.04
N CYS A 132 6.63 -1.84 -6.09
CA CYS A 132 5.62 -1.62 -7.12
C CYS A 132 6.17 -2.04 -8.48
N PRO A 133 5.49 -2.93 -9.23
CA PRO A 133 5.85 -3.23 -10.61
C PRO A 133 5.75 -1.98 -11.49
N LYS A 134 6.69 -1.86 -12.44
CA LYS A 134 6.73 -0.73 -13.37
C LYS A 134 5.41 -0.57 -14.11
N GLU A 135 4.97 0.68 -14.27
CA GLU A 135 3.73 1.06 -14.98
C GLU A 135 2.45 0.49 -14.36
N THR A 136 2.50 0.09 -13.10
CA THR A 136 1.33 -0.28 -12.30
C THR A 136 1.26 0.56 -11.04
N LEU A 137 0.18 0.38 -10.27
CA LEU A 137 0.02 0.90 -8.92
C LEU A 137 -0.26 -0.25 -7.94
N HIS A 138 0.14 -1.47 -8.29
CA HIS A 138 0.05 -2.61 -7.39
C HIS A 138 1.14 -2.51 -6.33
N ILE A 139 0.76 -2.74 -5.07
CA ILE A 139 1.71 -2.86 -3.98
C ILE A 139 1.96 -4.33 -3.75
N PHE A 140 3.19 -4.78 -4.00
CA PHE A 140 3.65 -6.11 -3.65
C PHE A 140 4.53 -6.06 -2.41
N CYS A 141 4.58 -7.17 -1.68
CA CYS A 141 5.44 -7.33 -0.53
C CYS A 141 5.99 -8.75 -0.41
N THR A 142 7.11 -8.89 0.32
CA THR A 142 7.76 -10.18 0.59
C THR A 142 6.97 -11.00 1.61
N GLU A 143 7.19 -12.32 1.63
CA GLU A 143 6.64 -13.21 2.66
C GLU A 143 6.97 -12.74 4.10
N ARG A 144 8.14 -12.13 4.30
CA ARG A 144 8.55 -11.56 5.58
C ARG A 144 7.58 -10.48 6.06
N VAL A 145 7.14 -9.58 5.17
CA VAL A 145 6.13 -8.57 5.48
C VAL A 145 4.81 -9.24 5.84
N THR A 146 4.37 -10.21 5.05
CA THR A 146 3.12 -10.95 5.29
C THR A 146 3.10 -11.61 6.66
N GLN A 147 4.18 -12.29 7.04
CA GLN A 147 4.34 -12.92 8.35
C GLN A 147 4.32 -11.88 9.47
N LEU A 148 5.05 -10.76 9.30
CA LEU A 148 5.11 -9.69 10.29
C LEU A 148 3.73 -9.09 10.56
N LEU A 149 2.97 -8.74 9.51
CA LEU A 149 1.65 -8.14 9.63
C LEU A 149 0.63 -9.13 10.23
N THR A 150 0.73 -10.41 9.86
CA THR A 150 -0.15 -11.49 10.36
C THR A 150 0.08 -11.76 11.84
N ILE A 151 1.34 -11.92 12.27
CA ILE A 151 1.69 -12.17 13.68
C ILE A 151 1.25 -11.00 14.56
N ASN A 152 1.38 -9.78 14.05
CA ASN A 152 0.92 -8.57 14.73
C ASN A 152 -0.59 -8.32 14.60
N ARG A 153 -1.34 -9.17 13.87
CA ARG A 153 -2.80 -9.02 13.71
C ARG A 153 -3.20 -7.62 13.23
N ILE A 154 -2.51 -7.12 12.21
CA ILE A 154 -2.88 -5.86 11.57
C ILE A 154 -4.29 -6.00 10.97
N THR A 155 -5.16 -5.04 11.29
CA THR A 155 -6.55 -5.09 10.84
C THR A 155 -6.68 -4.65 9.38
N ASN A 156 -7.87 -4.82 8.80
CA ASN A 156 -8.31 -4.19 7.54
C ASN A 156 -7.32 -4.20 6.37
N ILE A 157 -6.52 -5.26 6.29
CA ILE A 157 -5.66 -5.59 5.16
C ILE A 157 -6.05 -6.96 4.59
N GLU A 158 -5.68 -7.18 3.34
CA GLU A 158 -5.74 -8.45 2.64
C GLU A 158 -4.38 -8.69 1.96
N LEU A 159 -3.85 -9.90 2.12
CA LEU A 159 -2.54 -10.30 1.63
C LEU A 159 -2.74 -11.54 0.78
N VAL A 160 -2.66 -11.37 -0.55
CA VAL A 160 -2.95 -12.44 -1.52
C VAL A 160 -1.67 -12.85 -2.21
N ASP A 161 -1.37 -14.14 -2.25
CA ASP A 161 -0.22 -14.67 -3.00
C ASP A 161 -0.38 -14.28 -4.47
N ILE A 162 0.61 -13.54 -5.01
CA ILE A 162 0.50 -12.99 -6.36
C ILE A 162 0.38 -14.07 -7.43
N SER A 163 0.83 -15.31 -7.14
CA SER A 163 0.70 -16.46 -8.05
C SER A 163 -0.73 -17.01 -8.16
N THR A 164 -1.64 -16.56 -7.28
CA THR A 164 -3.02 -17.05 -7.20
C THR A 164 -4.05 -16.03 -7.69
N ILE A 165 -3.65 -14.78 -7.94
CA ILE A 165 -4.54 -13.70 -8.36
C ILE A 165 -5.00 -13.93 -9.80
N GLU A 166 -6.31 -13.92 -10.02
CA GLU A 166 -6.90 -13.92 -11.36
C GLU A 166 -7.08 -12.48 -11.84
N TRP A 167 -6.62 -12.19 -13.06
CA TRP A 167 -6.75 -10.89 -13.68
C TRP A 167 -6.98 -11.01 -15.18
N TYR A 168 -7.59 -9.98 -15.77
CA TYR A 168 -7.88 -9.95 -17.19
C TYR A 168 -6.76 -9.22 -17.95
N CYS A 169 -6.07 -9.94 -18.84
CA CYS A 169 -5.14 -9.34 -19.80
C CYS A 169 -5.91 -8.84 -21.01
N VAL A 170 -5.69 -7.57 -21.38
CA VAL A 170 -6.25 -6.92 -22.57
C VAL A 170 -5.33 -7.14 -23.77
#